data_AF-A0A2E1IER0-F1
#
_entry.id   AF-A0A2E1IER0-F1
#
_cell.length_a   1.000
_cell.length_b   1.000
_cell.length_c   1.000
_cell.angle_alpha   90.00
_cell.angle_beta   90.00
_cell.angle_gamma   90.00
#
_symmetry.space_group_name_H-M   'P 1'
#
loop_
_entity.id
_entity.type
_entity.pdbx_description
1 polymer ?
#
loop_
_entity_poly.entity_id
_entity_poly.type
_entity_poly.pdbx_seq_one_letter_code
_entity_poly.pdbx_strand_id
1 'polypeptide(L)'
;MSTEKKLINIELDVLLEKFAELTKRVHQLDLERISMEVEIDFESNEAEQAEISRHVKRISVLQDRLEEKQHQTRDEIHELSHRLAEVHGEDEGHEEEEAHSEAEALEEEIHHLRQEIEDLREAGKLDRAEQLQHRAEELMEHLAKQEHRRRGGRGEREELRQHFEHLQAERREARAHLEELIVALKRVEGDGEEAKAKRHRLEDRAAEVKAHLNELNKQLEELEATHRERREEKE
;
A
#
# COMPACT_ATOMS: atom_id res chain seq x y z
N MET A 1 -4.97 -14.02 9.64
CA MET A 1 -4.84 -12.71 8.94
C MET A 1 -3.37 -12.47 8.60
N SER A 2 -2.93 -13.05 7.47
CA SER A 2 -1.58 -12.92 6.90
C SER A 2 -1.16 -11.45 6.73
N THR A 3 0.11 -11.12 6.97
CA THR A 3 0.66 -9.76 6.79
C THR A 3 0.57 -9.29 5.35
N GLU A 4 0.62 -10.24 4.41
CA GLU A 4 0.43 -10.01 2.98
C GLU A 4 -0.98 -9.50 2.67
N LYS A 5 -1.99 -10.14 3.26
CA LYS A 5 -3.38 -9.67 3.19
C LYS A 5 -3.56 -8.24 3.70
N LYS A 6 -2.88 -7.88 4.80
CA LYS A 6 -2.91 -6.51 5.35
C LYS A 6 -2.23 -5.51 4.42
N LEU A 7 -1.08 -5.86 3.85
CA LEU A 7 -0.38 -5.02 2.86
C LEU A 7 -1.22 -4.82 1.60
N ILE A 8 -1.84 -5.88 1.06
CA ILE A 8 -2.73 -5.77 -0.11
C ILE A 8 -3.94 -4.89 0.20
N ASN A 9 -4.55 -5.01 1.39
CA ASN A 9 -5.65 -4.13 1.80
C ASN A 9 -5.21 -2.66 1.88
N ILE A 10 -4.03 -2.40 2.43
CA ILE A 10 -3.46 -1.06 2.54
C ILE A 10 -3.19 -0.46 1.15
N GLU A 11 -2.63 -1.23 0.21
CA GLU A 11 -2.40 -0.80 -1.18
C GLU A 11 -3.72 -0.58 -1.92
N LEU A 12 -4.72 -1.45 -1.72
CA LEU A 12 -6.08 -1.26 -2.22
C LEU A 12 -6.70 0.05 -1.70
N ASP A 13 -6.55 0.37 -0.41
CA ASP A 13 -7.05 1.62 0.16
C ASP A 13 -6.41 2.85 -0.51
N VAL A 14 -5.11 2.82 -0.80
CA VAL A 14 -4.41 3.90 -1.53
C VAL A 14 -4.96 4.03 -2.95
N LEU A 15 -5.06 2.92 -3.67
CA LEU A 15 -5.54 2.94 -5.05
C LEU A 15 -7.00 3.37 -5.14
N LEU A 16 -7.85 2.96 -4.20
CA LEU A 16 -9.25 3.40 -4.12
C LEU A 16 -9.35 4.91 -3.87
N GLU A 17 -8.51 5.47 -3.00
CA GLU A 17 -8.46 6.91 -2.75
C GLU A 17 -8.00 7.67 -4.01
N LYS A 18 -6.94 7.18 -4.67
CA LYS A 18 -6.44 7.72 -5.95
C LYS A 18 -7.50 7.66 -7.06
N PHE A 19 -8.22 6.54 -7.17
CA PHE A 19 -9.30 6.35 -8.12
C PHE A 19 -10.45 7.34 -7.87
N ALA A 20 -10.83 7.57 -6.61
CA ALA A 20 -11.84 8.54 -6.24
C ALA A 20 -11.44 9.97 -6.61
N GLU A 21 -10.17 10.34 -6.39
CA GLU A 21 -9.63 11.66 -6.78
C GLU A 21 -9.62 11.86 -8.29
N LEU A 22 -9.14 10.86 -9.05
CA LEU A 22 -9.16 10.89 -10.51
C LEU A 22 -10.59 11.05 -11.03
N THR A 23 -11.53 10.28 -10.49
CA THR A 23 -12.96 10.36 -10.84
C THR A 23 -13.52 11.76 -10.60
N LYS A 24 -13.19 12.37 -9.44
CA LYS A 24 -13.61 13.73 -9.12
C LYS A 24 -13.01 14.75 -10.09
N ARG A 25 -11.74 14.60 -10.47
CA ARG A 25 -11.07 15.56 -11.37
C ARG A 25 -11.58 15.46 -12.81
N VAL A 26 -11.83 14.25 -13.30
CA VAL A 26 -12.48 14.03 -14.62
C VAL A 26 -13.82 14.75 -14.66
N HIS A 27 -14.67 14.55 -13.64
CA HIS A 27 -15.97 15.21 -13.57
C HIS A 27 -15.87 16.74 -13.50
N GLN A 28 -14.90 17.29 -12.76
CA GLN A 28 -14.67 18.74 -12.74
C GLN A 28 -14.31 19.29 -14.11
N LEU A 29 -13.41 18.61 -14.84
CA LEU A 29 -13.04 19.01 -16.19
C LEU A 29 -14.22 18.94 -17.15
N ASP A 30 -15.16 17.99 -16.98
CA ASP A 30 -16.37 17.94 -17.81
C ASP A 30 -17.23 19.17 -17.60
N LEU A 31 -17.42 19.59 -16.35
CA LEU A 31 -18.17 20.80 -16.02
C LEU A 31 -17.46 22.07 -16.56
N GLU A 32 -16.13 22.16 -16.40
CA GLU A 32 -15.32 23.25 -16.96
C GLU A 32 -15.45 23.30 -18.50
N ARG A 33 -15.39 22.14 -19.17
CA ARG A 33 -15.54 22.03 -20.63
C ARG A 33 -16.92 22.49 -21.09
N ILE A 34 -17.99 21.99 -20.47
CA ILE A 34 -19.37 22.36 -20.80
C ILE A 34 -19.59 23.85 -20.58
N SER A 35 -19.06 24.43 -19.49
CA SER A 35 -19.14 25.88 -19.24
C SER A 35 -18.51 26.68 -20.37
N MET A 36 -17.30 26.31 -20.81
CA MET A 36 -16.60 26.98 -21.90
C MET A 36 -17.27 26.76 -23.26
N GLU A 37 -17.83 25.59 -23.52
CA GLU A 37 -18.62 25.32 -24.74
C GLU A 37 -19.85 26.24 -24.80
N VAL A 38 -20.55 26.42 -23.67
CA VAL A 38 -21.66 27.38 -23.58
C VAL A 38 -21.18 28.82 -23.78
N GLU A 39 -20.04 29.21 -23.21
CA GLU A 39 -19.46 30.55 -23.41
C GLU A 39 -19.18 30.84 -24.90
N ILE A 40 -18.70 29.85 -25.66
CA ILE A 40 -18.49 29.99 -27.11
C ILE A 40 -19.79 30.35 -27.83
N ASP A 41 -20.92 29.72 -27.45
CA ASP A 41 -22.22 29.96 -28.10
C ASP A 41 -22.77 31.38 -27.85
N PHE A 42 -22.35 32.05 -26.76
CA PHE A 42 -22.79 33.39 -26.39
C PHE A 42 -21.76 34.49 -26.71
N GLU A 43 -20.48 34.14 -26.90
CA GLU A 43 -19.44 35.11 -27.19
C GLU A 43 -19.59 35.65 -28.62
N SER A 44 -19.62 36.97 -28.79
CA SER A 44 -19.83 37.60 -30.11
C SER A 44 -18.51 37.98 -30.78
N ASN A 45 -17.41 37.97 -30.03
CA ASN A 45 -16.08 38.30 -30.50
C ASN A 45 -15.34 37.04 -31.00
N GLU A 46 -15.02 37.00 -32.29
CA GLU A 46 -14.33 35.88 -32.93
C GLU A 46 -12.97 35.56 -32.30
N ALA A 47 -12.25 36.56 -31.78
CA ALA A 47 -10.95 36.35 -31.15
C ALA A 47 -11.08 35.62 -29.80
N GLU A 48 -12.06 36.01 -28.99
CA GLU A 48 -12.36 35.40 -27.69
C GLU A 48 -12.95 34.00 -27.88
N GLN A 49 -13.87 33.81 -28.85
CA GLN A 49 -14.34 32.48 -29.24
C GLN A 49 -13.19 31.53 -29.64
N ALA A 50 -12.22 32.01 -30.41
CA ALA A 50 -11.06 31.23 -30.82
C ALA A 50 -10.15 30.87 -29.65
N GLU A 51 -10.02 31.75 -28.65
CA GLU A 51 -9.27 31.48 -27.43
C GLU A 51 -9.97 30.43 -26.55
N ILE A 52 -11.28 30.59 -26.31
CA ILE A 52 -12.08 29.62 -25.54
C ILE A 52 -12.05 28.24 -26.23
N SER A 53 -12.16 28.20 -27.56
CA SER A 53 -12.02 26.96 -28.34
C SER A 53 -10.66 26.26 -28.15
N ARG A 54 -9.56 27.01 -27.99
CA ARG A 54 -8.25 26.43 -27.66
C ARG A 54 -8.20 25.90 -26.23
N HIS A 55 -8.90 26.55 -25.30
CA HIS A 55 -9.03 26.06 -23.92
C HIS A 55 -9.83 24.75 -23.87
N VAL A 56 -10.97 24.66 -24.55
CA VAL A 56 -11.78 23.44 -24.67
C VAL A 56 -10.94 22.27 -25.21
N LYS A 57 -10.16 22.50 -26.28
CA LYS A 57 -9.24 21.48 -26.83
C LYS A 57 -8.18 21.03 -25.83
N ARG A 58 -7.61 21.94 -25.04
CA ARG A 58 -6.65 21.60 -24.00
C ARG A 58 -7.29 20.78 -22.87
N ILE A 59 -8.52 21.13 -22.47
CA ILE A 59 -9.27 20.39 -21.46
C ILE A 59 -9.53 18.96 -21.95
N SER A 60 -10.00 18.78 -23.20
CA SER A 60 -10.24 17.45 -23.77
C SER A 60 -8.99 16.57 -23.75
N VAL A 61 -7.82 17.08 -24.16
CA VAL A 61 -6.56 16.30 -24.10
C VAL A 61 -6.17 15.93 -22.67
N LEU A 62 -6.44 16.80 -21.70
CA LEU A 62 -6.19 16.51 -20.28
C LEU A 62 -7.17 15.47 -19.72
N GLN A 63 -8.43 15.52 -20.16
CA GLN A 63 -9.45 14.53 -19.80
C GLN A 63 -9.07 13.15 -20.28
N ASP A 64 -8.73 13.00 -21.57
CA ASP A 64 -8.32 11.70 -22.15
C ASP A 64 -7.18 11.06 -21.34
N ARG A 65 -6.18 11.87 -20.94
CA ARG A 65 -5.05 11.43 -20.12
C ARG A 65 -5.46 11.01 -18.70
N LEU A 66 -6.41 11.72 -18.09
CA LEU A 66 -6.89 11.39 -16.75
C LEU A 66 -7.79 10.14 -16.77
N GLU A 67 -8.60 9.96 -17.81
CA GLU A 67 -9.39 8.75 -18.03
C GLU A 67 -8.50 7.54 -18.25
N GLU A 68 -7.41 7.67 -19.02
CA GLU A 68 -6.42 6.60 -19.17
C GLU A 68 -5.80 6.22 -17.81
N LYS A 69 -5.41 7.21 -16.99
CA LYS A 69 -4.89 6.98 -15.64
C LYS A 69 -5.93 6.38 -14.70
N GLN A 70 -7.20 6.76 -14.83
CA GLN A 70 -8.31 6.21 -14.07
C GLN A 70 -8.52 4.73 -14.44
N HIS A 71 -8.46 4.37 -15.72
CA HIS A 71 -8.53 2.99 -16.19
C HIS A 71 -7.37 2.15 -15.68
N GLN A 72 -6.12 2.65 -15.78
CA GLN A 72 -4.94 1.99 -15.23
C GLN A 72 -5.10 1.72 -13.73
N THR A 73 -5.51 2.73 -12.96
CA THR A 73 -5.72 2.59 -11.51
C THR A 73 -6.83 1.59 -11.20
N ARG A 74 -7.91 1.55 -11.98
CA ARG A 74 -8.99 0.57 -11.83
C ARG A 74 -8.51 -0.86 -12.09
N ASP A 75 -7.72 -1.04 -13.13
CA ASP A 75 -7.22 -2.35 -13.52
C ASP A 75 -6.23 -2.88 -12.45
N GLU A 76 -5.38 -2.01 -11.89
CA GLU A 76 -4.54 -2.32 -10.72
C GLU A 76 -5.38 -2.71 -9.48
N ILE A 77 -6.48 -2.00 -9.20
CA ILE A 77 -7.41 -2.37 -8.11
C ILE A 77 -8.00 -3.76 -8.35
N HIS A 78 -8.42 -4.06 -9.58
CA HIS A 78 -8.98 -5.37 -9.92
C HIS A 78 -7.93 -6.48 -9.75
N GLU A 79 -6.70 -6.24 -10.18
CA GLU A 79 -5.59 -7.19 -10.02
C GLU A 79 -5.29 -7.44 -8.55
N LEU A 80 -5.13 -6.39 -7.73
CA LEU A 80 -4.90 -6.55 -6.29
C LEU A 80 -6.09 -7.19 -5.57
N SER A 81 -7.32 -6.92 -6.01
CA SER A 81 -8.51 -7.58 -5.47
C SER A 81 -8.52 -9.07 -5.80
N HIS A 82 -8.06 -9.45 -6.99
CA HIS A 82 -7.88 -10.85 -7.36
C HIS A 82 -6.78 -11.51 -6.53
N ARG A 83 -5.60 -10.88 -6.40
CA ARG A 83 -4.53 -11.38 -5.51
C ARG A 83 -4.99 -11.48 -4.06
N LEU A 84 -5.81 -10.54 -3.58
CA LEU A 84 -6.41 -10.62 -2.25
C LEU A 84 -7.33 -11.83 -2.12
N ALA A 85 -8.11 -12.13 -3.17
CA ALA A 85 -8.99 -13.30 -3.22
C ALA A 85 -8.19 -14.62 -3.31
N GLU A 86 -7.05 -14.63 -4.00
CA GLU A 86 -6.11 -15.75 -4.07
C GLU A 86 -5.43 -15.98 -2.71
N VAL A 87 -4.94 -14.93 -2.04
CA VAL A 87 -4.46 -15.00 -0.64
C VAL A 87 -5.57 -15.47 0.32
N HIS A 88 -6.83 -15.16 0.01
CA HIS A 88 -7.98 -15.69 0.73
C HIS A 88 -8.32 -17.15 0.39
N GLY A 89 -7.87 -17.66 -0.76
CA GLY A 89 -8.15 -19.01 -1.26
C GLY A 89 -7.00 -20.01 -1.13
N GLU A 90 -5.76 -19.55 -1.02
CA GLU A 90 -4.54 -20.37 -1.07
C GLU A 90 -3.70 -20.31 0.24
N ASP A 91 -3.76 -19.23 1.03
CA ASP A 91 -2.78 -18.92 2.09
C ASP A 91 -3.14 -19.40 3.52
N GLU A 92 -4.28 -20.07 3.74
CA GLU A 92 -4.58 -20.71 5.05
C GLU A 92 -4.64 -22.24 4.98
N GLY A 93 -4.43 -22.85 3.80
CA GLY A 93 -4.68 -24.28 3.60
C GLY A 93 -3.48 -25.14 3.23
N HIS A 94 -2.53 -24.67 2.41
CA HIS A 94 -1.60 -25.59 1.77
C HIS A 94 -0.13 -25.44 2.19
N GLU A 95 0.42 -24.23 2.30
CA GLU A 95 1.83 -24.07 2.71
C GLU A 95 2.04 -24.17 4.23
N GLU A 96 1.10 -23.67 5.05
CA GLU A 96 1.12 -23.92 6.48
C GLU A 96 0.87 -25.41 6.76
N GLU A 97 -0.03 -26.08 6.02
CA GLU A 97 -0.34 -27.50 6.24
C GLU A 97 0.82 -28.41 5.81
N GLU A 98 1.51 -28.13 4.70
CA GLU A 98 2.73 -28.87 4.31
C GLU A 98 3.90 -28.60 5.26
N ALA A 99 4.12 -27.35 5.64
CA ALA A 99 5.25 -26.97 6.50
C ALA A 99 5.00 -27.26 7.99
N HIS A 100 3.72 -27.41 8.41
CA HIS A 100 3.31 -28.03 9.66
C HIS A 100 3.42 -29.55 9.55
N SER A 101 3.02 -30.17 8.44
CA SER A 101 3.13 -31.62 8.23
C SER A 101 4.59 -32.09 8.21
N GLU A 102 5.51 -31.33 7.61
CA GLU A 102 6.95 -31.59 7.69
C GLU A 102 7.50 -31.41 9.11
N ALA A 103 7.03 -30.39 9.85
CA ALA A 103 7.46 -30.16 11.23
C ALA A 103 6.90 -31.24 12.18
N GLU A 104 5.65 -31.65 12.00
CA GLU A 104 5.00 -32.76 12.70
C GLU A 104 5.70 -34.08 12.39
N ALA A 105 6.05 -34.34 11.12
CA ALA A 105 6.81 -35.53 10.74
C ALA A 105 8.21 -35.56 11.37
N LEU A 106 8.89 -34.42 11.47
CA LEU A 106 10.17 -34.31 12.16
C LEU A 106 10.03 -34.49 13.68
N GLU A 107 8.97 -33.94 14.29
CA GLU A 107 8.66 -34.14 15.71
C GLU A 107 8.32 -35.61 16.03
N GLU A 108 7.57 -36.27 15.15
CA GLU A 108 7.27 -37.71 15.24
C GLU A 108 8.54 -38.55 15.07
N GLU A 109 9.41 -38.25 14.10
CA GLU A 109 10.70 -38.94 13.92
C GLU A 109 11.58 -38.78 15.16
N ILE A 110 11.66 -37.57 15.73
CA ILE A 110 12.40 -37.30 16.98
C ILE A 110 11.78 -38.10 18.14
N HIS A 111 10.45 -38.19 18.23
CA HIS A 111 9.77 -38.95 19.27
C HIS A 111 10.07 -40.45 19.16
N HIS A 112 10.01 -41.01 17.95
CA HIS A 112 10.36 -42.41 17.69
C HIS A 112 11.83 -42.71 18.00
N LEU A 113 12.74 -41.84 17.59
CA LEU A 113 14.17 -41.98 17.91
C LEU A 113 14.40 -41.96 19.43
N ARG A 114 13.69 -41.10 20.18
CA ARG A 114 13.79 -41.06 21.65
C ARG A 114 13.33 -42.35 22.31
N GLN A 115 12.22 -42.93 21.86
CA GLN A 115 11.76 -44.23 22.35
C GLN A 115 12.75 -45.35 22.02
N GLU A 116 13.26 -45.41 20.79
CA GLU A 116 14.24 -46.43 20.38
C GLU A 116 15.56 -46.31 21.16
N ILE A 117 16.02 -45.08 21.46
CA ILE A 117 17.18 -44.83 22.32
C ILE A 117 16.96 -45.39 23.73
N GLU A 118 15.76 -45.19 24.29
CA GLU A 118 15.42 -45.65 25.64
C GLU A 118 15.39 -47.19 25.70
N ASP A 119 14.75 -47.83 24.73
CA ASP A 119 14.72 -49.30 24.59
C ASP A 119 16.13 -49.90 24.42
N LEU A 120 16.99 -49.25 23.62
CA LEU A 120 18.36 -49.70 23.40
C LEU A 120 19.22 -49.54 24.67
N ARG A 121 18.99 -48.50 25.47
CA ARG A 121 19.65 -48.32 26.77
C ARG A 121 19.22 -49.38 27.77
N GLU A 122 17.92 -49.67 27.85
CA GLU A 122 17.40 -50.75 28.70
C GLU A 122 17.93 -52.12 28.29
N ALA A 123 18.12 -52.35 26.99
CA ALA A 123 18.74 -53.56 26.44
C ALA A 123 20.29 -53.59 26.55
N GLY A 124 20.92 -52.55 27.10
CA GLY A 124 22.38 -52.44 27.28
C GLY A 124 23.19 -52.16 26.01
N LYS A 125 22.55 -51.76 24.90
CA LYS A 125 23.18 -51.46 23.60
C LYS A 125 23.54 -49.97 23.50
N LEU A 126 24.45 -49.53 24.37
CA LEU A 126 24.80 -48.13 24.54
C LEU A 126 25.38 -47.48 23.27
N ASP A 127 26.28 -48.16 22.55
CA ASP A 127 26.91 -47.61 21.34
C ASP A 127 25.89 -47.27 20.24
N ARG A 128 24.82 -48.06 20.14
CA ARG A 128 23.75 -47.84 19.16
C ARG A 128 22.78 -46.75 19.62
N ALA A 129 22.54 -46.64 20.92
CA ALA A 129 21.77 -45.55 21.51
C ALA A 129 22.47 -44.19 21.32
N GLU A 130 23.81 -44.12 21.44
CA GLU A 130 24.57 -42.89 21.17
C GLU A 130 24.48 -42.45 19.71
N GLN A 131 24.55 -43.39 18.75
CA GLN A 131 24.40 -43.06 17.33
C GLN A 131 23.02 -42.47 16.99
N LEU A 132 21.95 -43.04 17.55
CA LEU A 132 20.61 -42.51 17.36
C LEU A 132 20.42 -41.17 18.07
N GLN A 133 21.10 -40.96 19.19
CA GLN A 133 21.03 -39.69 19.91
C GLN A 133 21.64 -38.54 19.11
N HIS A 134 22.80 -38.75 18.47
CA HIS A 134 23.37 -37.75 17.58
C HIS A 134 22.42 -37.41 16.42
N ARG A 135 21.75 -38.40 15.84
CA ARG A 135 20.75 -38.17 14.79
C ARG A 135 19.55 -37.36 15.29
N ALA A 136 19.06 -37.63 16.49
CA ALA A 136 17.98 -36.85 17.09
C ALA A 136 18.41 -35.39 17.38
N GLU A 137 19.66 -35.17 17.79
CA GLU A 137 20.24 -33.84 18.00
C GLU A 137 20.35 -33.05 16.68
N GLU A 138 20.77 -33.68 15.59
CA GLU A 138 20.82 -33.07 14.26
C GLU A 138 19.44 -32.62 13.77
N LEU A 139 18.40 -33.45 13.96
CA LEU A 139 17.02 -33.12 13.58
C LEU A 139 16.46 -31.95 14.42
N MET A 140 16.74 -31.92 15.73
CA MET A 140 16.35 -30.79 16.58
C MET A 140 17.02 -29.48 16.17
N GLU A 141 18.30 -29.51 15.76
CA GLU A 141 19.00 -28.32 15.28
C GLU A 141 18.42 -27.80 13.95
N HIS A 142 18.03 -28.71 13.05
CA HIS A 142 17.33 -28.38 11.81
C HIS A 142 16.00 -27.67 12.07
N LEU A 143 15.18 -28.22 12.98
CA LEU A 143 13.89 -27.65 13.37
C LEU A 143 14.07 -26.23 13.97
N ALA A 144 15.07 -26.06 14.85
CA ALA A 144 15.38 -24.78 15.47
C ALA A 144 15.82 -23.71 14.46
N LYS A 145 16.64 -24.08 13.47
CA LYS A 145 17.05 -23.18 12.37
C LYS A 145 15.87 -22.77 11.49
N GLN A 146 14.95 -23.69 11.23
CA GLN A 146 13.75 -23.42 10.43
C GLN A 146 12.81 -22.44 11.17
N GLU A 147 12.59 -22.65 12.47
CA GLU A 147 11.87 -21.70 13.34
C GLU A 147 12.53 -20.32 13.35
N HIS A 148 13.86 -20.25 13.48
CA HIS A 148 14.59 -18.98 13.50
C HIS A 148 14.45 -18.21 12.19
N ARG A 149 14.52 -18.89 11.03
CA ARG A 149 14.28 -18.26 9.72
C ARG A 149 12.85 -17.74 9.59
N ARG A 150 11.86 -18.51 10.05
CA ARG A 150 10.44 -18.10 10.09
C ARG A 150 10.22 -16.85 10.97
N ARG A 151 10.94 -16.74 12.09
CA ARG A 151 10.86 -15.57 12.99
C ARG A 151 11.62 -14.35 12.47
N GLY A 152 12.81 -14.53 11.87
CA GLY A 152 13.66 -13.44 11.40
C GLY A 152 13.02 -12.61 10.28
N GLY A 153 12.36 -13.24 9.30
CA GLY A 153 11.70 -12.54 8.20
C GLY A 153 10.40 -11.82 8.58
N ARG A 154 9.81 -12.12 9.75
CA ARG A 154 8.60 -11.43 10.23
C ARG A 154 8.90 -10.02 10.76
N GLY A 155 10.09 -9.79 11.33
CA GLY A 155 10.45 -8.49 11.93
C GLY A 155 10.50 -7.36 10.89
N GLU A 156 11.33 -7.53 9.86
CA GLU A 156 11.52 -6.52 8.80
C GLU A 156 10.21 -6.22 8.03
N ARG A 157 9.35 -7.24 7.85
CA ARG A 157 8.04 -7.09 7.21
C ARG A 157 7.05 -6.31 8.09
N GLU A 158 7.07 -6.52 9.40
CA GLU A 158 6.21 -5.78 10.33
C GLU A 158 6.67 -4.32 10.46
N GLU A 159 7.98 -4.05 10.42
CA GLU A 159 8.54 -2.69 10.42
C GLU A 159 8.12 -1.88 9.19
N LEU A 160 8.23 -2.47 8.00
CA LEU A 160 7.74 -1.85 6.74
C LEU A 160 6.24 -1.55 6.80
N ARG A 161 5.46 -2.49 7.33
CA ARG A 161 4.01 -2.31 7.48
C ARG A 161 3.68 -1.16 8.43
N GLN A 162 4.33 -1.09 9.58
CA GLN A 162 4.14 -0.01 10.55
C GLN A 162 4.51 1.35 9.94
N HIS A 163 5.59 1.39 9.15
CA HIS A 163 6.02 2.61 8.47
C HIS A 163 4.98 3.08 7.44
N PHE A 164 4.38 2.16 6.69
CA PHE A 164 3.33 2.48 5.72
C PHE A 164 2.05 3.00 6.38
N GLU A 165 1.58 2.32 7.44
CA GLU A 165 0.41 2.74 8.22
C GLU A 165 0.61 4.14 8.82
N HIS A 166 1.83 4.44 9.27
CA HIS A 166 2.17 5.75 9.81
C HIS A 166 2.13 6.86 8.75
N LEU A 167 2.77 6.67 7.59
CA LEU A 167 2.75 7.67 6.51
C LEU A 167 1.34 7.92 5.95
N GLN A 168 0.50 6.89 5.86
CA GLN A 168 -0.90 7.07 5.50
C GLN A 168 -1.67 7.93 6.51
N ALA A 169 -1.43 7.71 7.81
CA ALA A 169 -2.07 8.51 8.86
C ALA A 169 -1.64 9.98 8.76
N GLU A 170 -0.33 10.24 8.62
CA GLU A 170 0.19 11.60 8.45
C GLU A 170 -0.38 12.29 7.20
N ARG A 171 -0.52 11.56 6.09
CA ARG A 171 -1.14 12.10 4.86
C ARG A 171 -2.59 12.53 5.10
N ARG A 172 -3.38 11.71 5.81
CA ARG A 172 -4.78 12.04 6.14
C ARG A 172 -4.88 13.28 7.02
N GLU A 173 -4.00 13.42 8.01
CA GLU A 173 -3.94 14.59 8.88
C GLU A 173 -3.55 15.86 8.12
N ALA A 174 -2.50 15.79 7.29
CA ALA A 174 -2.07 16.92 6.48
C ALA A 174 -3.17 17.38 5.49
N ARG A 175 -3.93 16.44 4.93
CA ARG A 175 -5.08 16.73 4.07
C ARG A 175 -6.19 17.46 4.83
N ALA A 176 -6.54 16.98 6.03
CA ALA A 176 -7.53 17.62 6.88
C ALA A 176 -7.14 19.07 7.22
N HIS A 177 -5.88 19.31 7.59
CA HIS A 177 -5.38 20.66 7.85
C HIS A 177 -5.44 21.57 6.63
N LEU A 178 -5.15 21.06 5.44
CA LEU A 178 -5.27 21.83 4.21
C LEU A 178 -6.74 22.25 3.94
N GLU A 179 -7.69 21.35 4.18
CA GLU A 179 -9.12 21.67 4.07
C GLU A 179 -9.56 22.74 5.08
N GLU A 180 -9.11 22.64 6.33
CA GLU A 180 -9.37 23.66 7.36
C GLU A 180 -8.85 25.04 6.95
N LEU A 181 -7.64 25.10 6.39
CA LEU A 181 -7.04 26.34 5.88
C LEU A 181 -7.84 26.93 4.73
N ILE A 182 -8.29 26.11 3.78
CA ILE A 182 -9.16 26.55 2.66
C ILE A 182 -10.46 27.15 3.20
N VAL A 183 -11.09 26.50 4.18
CA VAL A 183 -12.32 27.01 4.81
C VAL A 183 -12.07 28.32 5.54
N ALA A 184 -10.96 28.43 6.28
CA ALA A 184 -10.58 29.66 6.95
C ALA A 184 -10.38 30.81 5.96
N LEU A 185 -9.72 30.55 4.83
CA LEU A 185 -9.47 31.52 3.75
C LEU A 185 -10.78 32.08 3.18
N LYS A 186 -11.76 31.21 2.93
CA LYS A 186 -13.11 31.60 2.45
C LYS A 186 -13.89 32.48 3.43
N ARG A 187 -13.57 32.43 4.73
CA ARG A 187 -14.22 33.23 5.78
C ARG A 187 -13.60 34.61 5.99
N VAL A 188 -12.45 34.91 5.38
CA VAL A 188 -11.80 36.22 5.53
C VAL A 188 -12.45 37.24 4.58
N GLU A 189 -13.26 38.14 5.13
CA GLU A 189 -13.97 39.20 4.39
C GLU A 189 -13.26 40.57 4.45
N GLY A 190 -13.48 41.40 3.41
CA GLY A 190 -13.04 42.81 3.35
C GLY A 190 -11.64 43.04 2.80
N ASP A 191 -11.42 44.19 2.13
CA ASP A 191 -10.18 44.48 1.37
C ASP A 191 -9.20 45.43 2.08
N GLY A 192 -9.38 45.63 3.39
CA GLY A 192 -8.44 46.37 4.23
C GLY A 192 -7.10 45.64 4.39
N GLU A 193 -6.05 46.40 4.75
CA GLU A 193 -4.69 45.88 4.94
C GLU A 193 -4.62 44.69 5.91
N GLU A 194 -5.39 44.72 7.01
CA GLU A 194 -5.39 43.65 8.01
C GLU A 194 -6.00 42.34 7.47
N ALA A 195 -7.06 42.44 6.65
CA ALA A 195 -7.69 41.29 6.02
C ALA A 195 -6.81 40.71 4.91
N LYS A 196 -6.16 41.56 4.10
CA LYS A 196 -5.16 41.15 3.10
C LYS A 196 -3.98 40.41 3.74
N ALA A 197 -3.44 40.96 4.83
CA ALA A 197 -2.35 40.31 5.56
C ALA A 197 -2.76 38.95 6.16
N LYS A 198 -4.01 38.81 6.63
CA LYS A 198 -4.55 37.53 7.11
C LYS A 198 -4.71 36.52 5.97
N ARG A 199 -5.23 36.92 4.81
CA ARG A 199 -5.34 36.03 3.63
C ARG A 199 -3.96 35.52 3.20
N HIS A 200 -2.99 36.42 3.02
CA HIS A 200 -1.63 36.05 2.61
C HIS A 200 -1.00 35.02 3.57
N ARG A 201 -1.12 35.22 4.89
CA ARG A 201 -0.59 34.25 5.87
C ARG A 201 -1.25 32.88 5.80
N LEU A 202 -2.55 32.82 5.48
CA LEU A 202 -3.25 31.55 5.31
C LEU A 202 -2.87 30.88 3.99
N GLU A 203 -2.63 31.66 2.92
CA GLU A 203 -2.11 31.17 1.65
C GLU A 203 -0.73 30.56 1.80
N ASP A 204 0.19 31.24 2.50
CA ASP A 204 1.54 30.74 2.79
C ASP A 204 1.47 29.39 3.53
N ARG A 205 0.67 29.29 4.60
CA ARG A 205 0.49 28.04 5.36
C ARG A 205 -0.13 26.92 4.53
N ALA A 206 -1.09 27.24 3.66
CA ALA A 206 -1.69 26.25 2.78
C ALA A 206 -0.67 25.72 1.76
N ALA A 207 0.23 26.56 1.26
CA ALA A 207 1.32 26.15 0.39
C ALA A 207 2.32 25.22 1.09
N GLU A 208 2.66 25.51 2.36
CA GLU A 208 3.52 24.64 3.18
C GLU A 208 2.91 23.25 3.40
N VAL A 209 1.63 23.18 3.80
CA VAL A 209 0.94 21.90 4.01
C VAL A 209 0.83 21.11 2.70
N LYS A 210 0.61 21.79 1.58
CA LYS A 210 0.60 21.16 0.25
C LYS A 210 1.96 20.58 -0.12
N ALA A 211 3.06 21.26 0.21
CA ALA A 211 4.40 20.74 0.00
C ALA A 211 4.66 19.49 0.85
N HIS A 212 4.25 19.49 2.12
CA HIS A 212 4.33 18.31 2.99
C HIS A 212 3.54 17.11 2.45
N LEU A 213 2.32 17.34 1.93
CA LEU A 213 1.54 16.27 1.29
C LEU A 213 2.25 15.65 0.08
N ASN A 214 2.91 16.47 -0.74
CA ASN A 214 3.68 15.97 -1.88
C ASN A 214 4.87 15.11 -1.44
N GLU A 215 5.55 15.50 -0.36
CA GLU A 215 6.67 14.72 0.20
C GLU A 215 6.18 13.37 0.76
N LEU A 216 5.08 13.37 1.53
CA LEU A 216 4.48 12.13 2.04
C LEU A 216 4.04 11.19 0.92
N ASN A 217 3.47 11.73 -0.17
CA ASN A 217 3.12 10.94 -1.34
C ASN A 217 4.36 10.33 -2.01
N LYS A 218 5.45 11.09 -2.13
CA LYS A 218 6.71 10.58 -2.71
C LYS A 218 7.30 9.44 -1.85
N GLN A 219 7.27 9.58 -0.53
CA GLN A 219 7.74 8.55 0.39
C GLN A 219 6.89 7.28 0.31
N LEU A 220 5.56 7.43 0.17
CA LEU A 220 4.66 6.30 -0.08
C LEU A 220 4.99 5.61 -1.41
N GLU A 221 5.16 6.37 -2.51
CA GLU A 221 5.52 5.81 -3.82
C GLU A 221 6.87 5.08 -3.81
N GLU A 222 7.89 5.61 -3.12
CA GLU A 222 9.19 4.96 -2.96
C GLU A 222 9.09 3.65 -2.15
N LEU A 223 8.25 3.62 -1.11
CA LEU A 223 7.98 2.40 -0.33
C LEU A 223 7.21 1.35 -1.14
N GLU A 224 6.22 1.76 -1.93
CA GLU A 224 5.50 0.87 -2.84
C GLU A 224 6.45 0.26 -3.88
N ALA A 225 7.33 1.07 -4.48
CA ALA A 225 8.31 0.63 -5.45
C ALA A 225 9.29 -0.39 -4.85
N THR A 226 9.88 -0.10 -3.68
CA THR A 226 10.78 -1.03 -3.00
C THR A 226 10.09 -2.34 -2.58
N HIS A 227 8.78 -2.29 -2.28
CA HIS A 227 8.01 -3.50 -2.00
C HIS A 227 7.75 -4.35 -3.26
N ARG A 228 7.54 -3.71 -4.41
CA ARG A 228 7.37 -4.39 -5.71
C ARG A 228 8.68 -5.05 -6.16
N GLU A 229 9.80 -4.34 -6.10
CA GLU A 229 11.13 -4.88 -6.43
C GLU A 229 11.48 -6.11 -5.58
N ARG A 230 11.19 -6.09 -4.27
CA ARG A 230 11.41 -7.22 -3.36
C ARG A 230 10.52 -8.44 -3.61
N ARG A 231 9.40 -8.27 -4.33
CA ARG A 231 8.55 -9.38 -4.77
C ARG A 231 9.12 -10.01 -6.05
N GLU A 232 9.56 -9.18 -7.00
CA GLU A 232 10.17 -9.64 -8.26
C GLU A 232 11.52 -10.36 -8.04
N GLU A 233 12.31 -9.98 -7.03
CA GLU A 233 13.56 -10.70 -6.67
C GLU A 233 13.33 -12.07 -6.02
N LYS A 234 12.08 -12.42 -5.65
CA LYS A 234 11.73 -13.67 -4.98
C LYS A 234 11.05 -14.70 -5.90
N GLU A 235 10.74 -14.33 -7.13
CA GLU A 235 10.33 -15.25 -8.21
C GLU A 235 11.55 -15.78 -9.00
#